data_AF-A0A5F1SGA2-F1
#
_entry.id   AF-A0A5F1SGA2-F1
#
_cell.length_a   1.000
_cell.length_b   1.000
_cell.length_c   1.000
_cell.angle_alpha   90.00
_cell.angle_beta   90.00
_cell.angle_gamma   90.00
#
_symmetry.space_group_name_H-M   'P 1'
#
loop_
_entity.id
_entity.type
_entity.pdbx_description
1 polymer ?
#
loop_
_entity_poly.entity_id
_entity_poly.type
_entity_poly.pdbx_seq_one_letter_code
_entity_poly.pdbx_strand_id
1 'polypeptide(L)'
;MPSTIPNIPQSADASGLVETVERARALLDEGDIVNARIVASVAYATAKTAAQFAEQIGATEKLIAKARRMQADALLIEARAKILIADKWDEAQKSGQASKGGRPKTVSDGNGFTSEETGLSRKEIHEARKLAAAEHREPGIVERAIQARLSAGLGPTRANLRAAVGTASATKAERGQNLYETPPEAMHTLLALEEFSATVFEPACGRGAISRILEAAGYGVVLADLVDYGTADQHGELQTVQDFLTSQPGDGGTCDIVTNPPYGDVLNAFVAHALRVFRPRKMALLLNLNFLCGFADDDRNFVMDDCPPARVYVFKRRLPMMHRDGWNGEKASSRMNTAWFVWELREDGTYGDCTVARRVDWKDFLPAGTATTAGSEAA
;
A
#
# COMPACT_ATOMS: atom_id res chain seq x y z
N MET A 1 49.30 -12.89 48.00
CA MET A 1 47.86 -12.55 48.04
C MET A 1 47.19 -13.24 46.87
N PRO A 2 46.29 -14.21 47.08
CA PRO A 2 45.56 -14.81 45.96
C PRO A 2 44.61 -13.77 45.38
N SER A 3 44.70 -13.53 44.07
CA SER A 3 43.76 -12.69 43.33
C SER A 3 42.44 -13.43 43.19
N THR A 4 41.53 -13.24 44.13
CA THR A 4 40.13 -13.64 44.00
C THR A 4 39.45 -12.71 43.02
N ILE A 5 39.56 -13.03 41.72
CA ILE A 5 38.63 -12.50 40.73
C ILE A 5 37.24 -13.00 41.17
N PRO A 6 36.27 -12.12 41.46
CA PRO A 6 34.94 -12.55 41.82
C PRO A 6 34.37 -13.38 40.66
N ASN A 7 33.90 -14.58 40.97
CA ASN A 7 33.21 -15.45 40.02
C ASN A 7 31.92 -14.73 39.59
N ILE A 8 31.95 -14.07 38.44
CA ILE A 8 30.76 -13.47 37.83
C ILE A 8 29.90 -14.66 37.39
N PRO A 9 28.76 -14.93 38.02
CA PRO A 9 27.93 -16.07 37.63
C PRO A 9 27.61 -15.95 36.14
N GLN A 10 27.78 -17.05 35.39
CA GLN A 10 27.27 -17.15 34.03
C GLN A 10 25.81 -16.73 34.08
N SER A 11 25.46 -15.67 33.37
CA SER A 11 24.15 -15.03 33.46
C SER A 11 23.03 -16.03 33.17
N ALA A 12 22.52 -16.66 34.23
CA ALA A 12 21.14 -17.10 34.27
C ALA A 12 20.30 -15.89 33.86
N ASP A 13 19.29 -16.12 33.03
CA ASP A 13 18.43 -15.06 32.53
C ASP A 13 17.76 -14.35 33.71
N ALA A 14 18.40 -13.29 34.21
CA ALA A 14 17.99 -12.58 35.42
C ALA A 14 16.61 -11.91 35.29
N SER A 15 16.04 -11.92 34.07
CA SER A 15 14.72 -11.39 33.76
C SER A 15 13.60 -12.44 33.75
N GLY A 16 13.90 -13.74 33.87
CA GLY A 16 12.91 -14.81 33.74
C GLY A 16 12.23 -14.85 32.36
N LEU A 17 12.83 -14.22 31.36
CA LEU A 17 12.23 -14.01 30.05
C LEU A 17 12.11 -15.31 29.27
N VAL A 18 13.13 -16.17 29.31
CA VAL A 18 13.09 -17.53 28.73
C VAL A 18 11.94 -18.32 29.31
N GLU A 19 11.79 -18.34 30.64
CA GLU A 19 10.70 -19.05 31.33
C GLU A 19 9.33 -18.48 30.93
N THR A 20 9.23 -17.16 30.75
CA THR A 20 7.99 -16.51 30.30
C THR A 20 7.64 -16.90 28.85
N VAL A 21 8.62 -16.98 27.96
CA VAL A 21 8.42 -17.43 26.56
C VAL A 21 8.01 -18.90 26.53
N GLU A 22 8.67 -19.77 27.29
CA GLU A 22 8.32 -21.20 27.37
C GLU A 22 6.92 -21.39 27.98
N ARG A 23 6.54 -20.61 29.00
CA ARG A 23 5.18 -20.61 29.53
C ARG A 23 4.15 -20.19 28.48
N ALA A 24 4.44 -19.16 27.68
CA ALA A 24 3.54 -18.74 26.61
C ALA A 24 3.36 -19.83 25.54
N ARG A 25 4.44 -20.58 25.24
CA ARG A 25 4.42 -21.71 24.32
C ARG A 25 3.57 -22.86 24.86
N ALA A 26 3.78 -23.26 26.11
CA ALA A 26 3.00 -24.32 26.76
C ALA A 26 1.50 -24.01 26.76
N LEU A 27 1.11 -22.78 27.12
CA LEU A 27 -0.29 -22.34 27.07
C LEU A 27 -0.88 -22.42 25.66
N LEU A 28 -0.09 -22.10 24.63
CA LEU A 28 -0.54 -22.20 23.25
C LEU A 28 -0.78 -23.65 22.84
N ASP A 29 0.15 -24.55 23.20
CA ASP A 29 0.09 -25.98 22.90
C ASP A 29 -1.07 -26.67 23.64
N GLU A 30 -1.39 -26.21 24.86
CA GLU A 30 -2.55 -26.65 25.66
C GLU A 30 -3.89 -26.10 25.14
N GLY A 31 -3.86 -25.17 24.18
CA GLY A 31 -5.06 -24.56 23.59
C GLY A 31 -5.63 -23.38 24.40
N ASP A 32 -4.93 -22.92 25.45
CA ASP A 32 -5.25 -21.70 26.19
C ASP A 32 -4.72 -20.46 25.45
N ILE A 33 -5.35 -20.19 24.30
CA ILE A 33 -4.89 -19.21 23.31
C ILE A 33 -4.87 -17.78 23.88
N VAL A 34 -5.85 -17.44 24.73
CA VAL A 34 -5.98 -16.08 25.30
C VAL A 34 -4.83 -15.82 26.27
N ASN A 35 -4.57 -16.75 27.20
CA ASN A 35 -3.45 -16.59 28.13
C ASN A 35 -2.10 -16.69 27.41
N ALA A 36 -1.96 -17.58 26.41
CA ALA A 36 -0.77 -17.65 25.58
C ALA A 36 -0.44 -16.29 24.94
N ARG A 37 -1.45 -15.62 24.35
CA ARG A 37 -1.29 -14.27 23.77
C ARG A 37 -0.88 -13.24 24.82
N ILE A 38 -1.49 -13.24 25.99
CA ILE A 38 -1.20 -12.27 27.06
C ILE A 38 0.25 -12.44 27.52
N VAL A 39 0.65 -13.66 27.87
CA VAL A 39 2.01 -13.98 28.34
C VAL A 39 3.04 -13.68 27.25
N ALA A 40 2.77 -14.05 25.99
CA ALA A 40 3.63 -13.71 24.86
C ALA A 40 3.77 -12.20 24.65
N SER A 41 2.69 -11.43 24.82
CA SER A 41 2.71 -9.97 24.67
C SER A 41 3.58 -9.30 25.74
N VAL A 42 3.55 -9.81 26.97
CA VAL A 42 4.42 -9.37 28.07
C VAL A 42 5.88 -9.73 27.76
N ALA A 43 6.16 -10.98 27.41
CA ALA A 43 7.50 -11.44 27.03
C ALA A 43 8.08 -10.60 25.88
N TYR A 44 7.28 -10.30 24.85
CA TYR A 44 7.68 -9.47 23.73
C TYR A 44 8.10 -8.07 24.18
N ALA A 45 7.31 -7.41 25.03
CA ALA A 45 7.58 -6.07 25.51
C ALA A 45 8.87 -6.03 26.36
N THR A 46 9.04 -7.01 27.25
CA THR A 46 10.24 -7.17 28.08
C THR A 46 11.48 -7.42 27.22
N ALA A 47 11.41 -8.36 26.27
CA ALA A 47 12.51 -8.69 25.37
C ALA A 47 12.94 -7.51 24.49
N LYS A 48 11.96 -6.78 23.94
CA LYS A 48 12.21 -5.57 23.14
C LYS A 48 12.93 -4.51 23.97
N THR A 49 12.47 -4.27 25.19
CA THR A 49 13.05 -3.28 26.11
C THR A 49 14.48 -3.69 26.49
N ALA A 50 14.69 -4.96 26.82
CA ALA A 50 16.01 -5.51 27.11
C ALA A 50 16.98 -5.36 25.93
N ALA A 51 16.54 -5.62 24.70
CA ALA A 51 17.37 -5.43 23.50
C ALA A 51 17.76 -3.95 23.30
N GLN A 52 16.81 -3.02 23.48
CA GLN A 52 17.05 -1.59 23.36
C GLN A 52 18.05 -1.08 24.41
N PHE A 53 17.89 -1.47 25.67
CA PHE A 53 18.85 -1.10 26.71
C PHE A 53 20.22 -1.73 26.50
N ALA A 54 20.27 -3.00 26.08
CA ALA A 54 21.53 -3.68 25.77
C ALA A 54 22.31 -2.96 24.67
N GLU A 55 21.63 -2.46 23.63
CA GLU A 55 22.24 -1.61 22.60
C GLU A 55 22.76 -0.28 23.17
N GLN A 56 21.97 0.40 24.01
CA GLN A 56 22.35 1.69 24.60
C GLN A 56 23.58 1.62 25.51
N ILE A 57 23.73 0.54 26.28
CA ILE A 57 24.86 0.36 27.19
C ILE A 57 26.08 -0.27 26.52
N GLY A 58 26.04 -0.53 25.22
CA GLY A 58 27.13 -1.18 24.49
C GLY A 58 27.36 -2.64 24.90
N ALA A 59 26.30 -3.37 25.25
CA ALA A 59 26.40 -4.78 25.58
C ALA A 59 26.91 -5.60 24.39
N THR A 60 27.48 -6.78 24.67
CA THR A 60 28.01 -7.66 23.61
C THR A 60 26.94 -8.01 22.58
N GLU A 61 27.34 -8.16 21.31
CA GLU A 61 26.45 -8.57 20.22
C GLU A 61 25.67 -9.86 20.55
N LYS A 62 26.31 -10.78 21.28
CA LYS A 62 25.69 -12.03 21.74
C LYS A 62 24.48 -11.79 22.66
N LEU A 63 24.56 -10.80 23.56
CA LEU A 63 23.46 -10.46 24.47
C LEU A 63 22.32 -9.77 23.72
N ILE A 64 22.64 -8.85 22.82
CA ILE A 64 21.66 -8.17 21.97
C ILE A 64 20.93 -9.21 21.08
N ALA A 65 21.69 -10.12 20.46
CA ALA A 65 21.13 -11.19 19.63
C ALA A 65 20.27 -12.19 20.43
N LYS A 66 20.60 -12.45 21.70
CA LYS A 66 19.77 -13.28 22.59
C LYS A 66 18.44 -12.59 22.91
N ALA A 67 18.47 -11.31 23.27
CA ALA A 67 17.25 -10.53 23.55
C ALA A 67 16.34 -10.43 22.30
N ARG A 68 16.92 -10.19 21.11
CA ARG A 68 16.19 -10.17 19.84
C ARG A 68 15.58 -11.54 19.49
N ARG A 69 16.26 -12.65 19.80
CA ARG A 69 15.69 -14.00 19.64
C ARG A 69 14.48 -14.21 20.54
N MET A 70 14.56 -13.86 21.82
CA MET A 70 13.41 -13.94 22.72
C MET A 70 12.24 -13.04 22.28
N GLN A 71 12.57 -11.86 21.75
CA GLN A 71 11.57 -10.97 21.15
C GLN A 71 10.89 -11.61 19.92
N ALA A 72 11.65 -12.34 19.10
CA ALA A 72 11.14 -13.05 17.94
C ALA A 72 10.21 -14.21 18.33
N ASP A 73 10.64 -15.04 19.28
CA ASP A 73 9.87 -16.20 19.76
C ASP A 73 8.53 -15.75 20.37
N ALA A 74 8.57 -14.73 21.23
CA ALA A 74 7.38 -14.13 21.81
C ALA A 74 6.43 -13.55 20.73
N LEU A 75 6.97 -12.87 19.72
CA LEU A 75 6.15 -12.33 18.63
C LEU A 75 5.52 -13.43 17.78
N LEU A 76 6.23 -14.53 17.54
CA LEU A 76 5.71 -15.67 16.80
C LEU A 76 4.56 -16.35 17.56
N ILE A 77 4.71 -16.56 18.87
CA ILE A 77 3.64 -17.10 19.72
C ILE A 77 2.42 -16.16 19.71
N GLU A 78 2.64 -14.85 19.90
CA GLU A 78 1.55 -13.85 19.85
C GLU A 78 0.82 -13.87 18.48
N ALA A 79 1.57 -13.99 17.38
CA ALA A 79 1.03 -14.07 16.03
C ALA A 79 0.19 -15.34 15.82
N ARG A 80 0.71 -16.51 16.21
CA ARG A 80 -0.02 -17.79 16.13
C ARG A 80 -1.29 -17.77 16.96
N ALA A 81 -1.24 -17.23 18.18
CA ALA A 81 -2.41 -17.08 19.02
C ALA A 81 -3.50 -16.20 18.35
N LYS A 82 -3.11 -15.09 17.72
CA LYS A 82 -4.05 -14.23 16.98
C LYS A 82 -4.68 -14.95 15.78
N ILE A 83 -3.90 -15.73 15.03
CA ILE A 83 -4.40 -16.53 13.91
C ILE A 83 -5.47 -17.50 14.39
N LEU A 84 -5.20 -18.25 15.47
CA LEU A 84 -6.17 -19.19 16.04
C LEU A 84 -7.43 -18.50 16.56
N ILE A 85 -7.32 -17.32 17.18
CA ILE A 85 -8.51 -16.56 17.61
C ILE A 85 -9.33 -16.13 16.40
N ALA A 86 -8.69 -15.68 15.32
CA ALA A 86 -9.38 -15.29 14.10
C ALA A 86 -10.09 -16.48 13.42
N ASP A 87 -9.46 -17.66 13.40
CA ASP A 87 -10.06 -18.87 12.85
C ASP A 87 -11.28 -19.30 13.67
N LYS A 88 -11.16 -19.36 15.01
CA LYS A 88 -12.27 -19.64 15.92
C LYS A 88 -13.40 -18.61 15.79
N TRP A 89 -13.07 -17.34 15.59
CA TRP A 89 -14.05 -16.29 15.36
C TRP A 89 -14.83 -16.51 14.06
N ASP A 90 -14.14 -16.83 12.97
CA ASP A 90 -14.77 -17.09 11.67
C ASP A 90 -15.61 -18.38 11.70
N GLU A 91 -15.20 -19.40 12.46
CA GLU A 91 -16.01 -20.59 12.75
C GLU A 91 -17.28 -20.25 13.55
N ALA A 92 -17.17 -19.46 14.62
CA ALA A 92 -18.31 -19.01 15.42
C ALA A 92 -19.28 -18.14 14.59
N GLN A 93 -18.78 -17.32 13.65
CA GLN A 93 -19.63 -16.56 12.74
C GLN A 93 -20.39 -17.46 11.75
N LYS A 94 -19.76 -18.55 11.28
CA LYS A 94 -20.41 -19.55 10.40
C LYS A 94 -21.48 -20.36 11.15
N SER A 95 -21.24 -20.71 12.41
CA SER A 95 -22.19 -21.44 13.26
C SER A 95 -23.33 -20.56 13.81
N GLY A 96 -23.30 -19.24 13.57
CA GLY A 96 -24.30 -18.29 14.08
C GLY A 96 -24.07 -17.87 15.54
N GLN A 97 -22.96 -18.29 16.14
CA GLN A 97 -22.56 -17.99 17.52
C GLN A 97 -21.76 -16.67 17.65
N ALA A 98 -21.45 -15.98 16.56
CA ALA A 98 -20.81 -14.65 16.60
C ALA A 98 -21.48 -13.65 15.65
N SER A 99 -21.46 -12.37 16.04
CA SER A 99 -22.09 -11.29 15.27
C SER A 99 -21.44 -11.11 13.89
N LYS A 100 -22.26 -11.05 12.82
CA LYS A 100 -21.82 -10.79 11.44
C LYS A 100 -21.51 -9.32 11.14
N GLY A 101 -21.61 -8.42 12.12
CA GLY A 101 -21.49 -6.97 11.92
C GLY A 101 -22.77 -6.32 11.39
N GLY A 102 -23.13 -5.17 11.96
CA GLY A 102 -24.42 -4.47 11.74
C GLY A 102 -25.12 -4.08 13.06
N ARG A 103 -26.16 -3.23 12.99
CA ARG A 103 -26.98 -2.78 14.14
C ARG A 103 -27.35 -3.97 15.03
N PRO A 104 -27.30 -3.87 16.38
CA PRO A 104 -27.36 -5.04 17.24
C PRO A 104 -28.68 -5.78 17.05
N LYS A 105 -28.64 -6.93 16.37
CA LYS A 105 -29.65 -7.96 16.56
C LYS A 105 -29.07 -8.90 17.61
N THR A 106 -29.79 -8.95 18.72
CA THR A 106 -29.62 -9.89 19.83
C THR A 106 -29.32 -11.27 19.25
N VAL A 107 -28.13 -11.80 19.57
CA VAL A 107 -27.79 -13.19 19.29
C VAL A 107 -28.76 -14.04 20.11
N SER A 108 -29.54 -14.89 19.45
CA SER A 108 -30.43 -15.85 20.12
C SER A 108 -29.56 -16.90 20.82
N ASP A 109 -29.82 -17.09 22.10
CA ASP A 109 -29.10 -17.94 23.05
C ASP A 109 -27.73 -17.39 23.48
N GLY A 110 -27.66 -16.99 24.75
CA GLY A 110 -26.58 -16.24 25.39
C GLY A 110 -25.22 -16.96 25.53
N ASN A 111 -24.81 -17.74 24.53
CA ASN A 111 -23.48 -18.33 24.35
C ASN A 111 -22.83 -17.80 23.06
N GLY A 112 -22.91 -16.49 22.83
CA GLY A 112 -22.25 -15.87 21.69
C GLY A 112 -20.79 -15.59 22.01
N PHE A 113 -19.86 -16.02 21.14
CA PHE A 113 -18.43 -15.72 21.24
C PHE A 113 -18.24 -14.20 21.17
N THR A 114 -18.27 -13.52 22.32
CA THR A 114 -18.28 -12.06 22.37
C THR A 114 -16.85 -11.52 22.29
N SER A 115 -16.69 -10.26 21.87
CA SER A 115 -15.38 -9.59 21.95
C SER A 115 -14.80 -9.58 23.38
N GLU A 116 -15.64 -9.75 24.39
CA GLU A 116 -15.25 -9.82 25.80
C GLU A 116 -14.55 -11.14 26.14
N GLU A 117 -14.94 -12.26 25.53
CA GLU A 117 -14.35 -13.58 25.78
C GLU A 117 -12.97 -13.77 25.12
N THR A 118 -12.71 -13.06 24.03
CA THR A 118 -11.42 -13.14 23.30
C THR A 118 -10.37 -12.15 23.81
N GLY A 119 -10.78 -11.14 24.59
CA GLY A 119 -9.91 -10.03 24.99
C GLY A 119 -9.33 -9.24 23.81
N LEU A 120 -9.99 -9.26 22.65
CA LEU A 120 -9.60 -8.51 21.45
C LEU A 120 -10.64 -7.43 21.14
N SER A 121 -10.17 -6.22 20.87
CA SER A 121 -11.01 -5.19 20.24
C SER A 121 -11.39 -5.59 18.80
N ARG A 122 -12.47 -5.02 18.26
CA ARG A 122 -12.87 -5.23 16.85
C ARG A 122 -11.73 -4.97 15.86
N LYS A 123 -10.90 -3.96 16.13
CA LYS A 123 -9.72 -3.62 15.33
C LYS A 123 -8.69 -4.73 15.38
N GLU A 124 -8.43 -5.31 16.54
CA GLU A 124 -7.47 -6.40 16.68
C GLU A 124 -7.97 -7.70 16.06
N ILE A 125 -9.29 -7.99 16.12
CA ILE A 125 -9.90 -9.10 15.39
C ILE A 125 -9.69 -8.93 13.89
N HIS A 126 -9.97 -7.74 13.34
CA HIS A 126 -9.73 -7.46 11.92
C HIS A 126 -8.28 -7.69 11.50
N GLU A 127 -7.32 -7.19 12.27
CA GLU A 127 -5.90 -7.38 11.99
C GLU A 127 -5.46 -8.85 12.15
N ALA A 128 -6.02 -9.57 13.13
CA ALA A 128 -5.78 -11.00 13.30
C ALA A 128 -6.30 -11.82 12.11
N ARG A 129 -7.47 -11.47 11.57
CA ARG A 129 -8.04 -12.13 10.37
C ARG A 129 -7.17 -11.94 9.13
N LYS A 130 -6.59 -10.75 8.93
CA LYS A 130 -5.64 -10.54 7.83
C LYS A 130 -4.37 -11.37 7.99
N LEU A 131 -3.88 -11.50 9.23
CA LEU A 131 -2.73 -12.33 9.55
C LEU A 131 -3.02 -13.81 9.28
N ALA A 132 -4.19 -14.30 9.68
CA ALA A 132 -4.67 -15.66 9.41
C ALA A 132 -4.80 -15.91 7.91
N ALA A 133 -5.42 -15.00 7.15
CA ALA A 133 -5.55 -15.12 5.71
C ALA A 133 -4.18 -15.18 5.00
N ALA A 134 -3.19 -14.42 5.48
CA ALA A 134 -1.83 -14.48 4.94
C ALA A 134 -1.16 -15.83 5.23
N GLU A 135 -1.26 -16.34 6.46
CA GLU A 135 -0.70 -17.64 6.86
C GLU A 135 -1.36 -18.81 6.13
N HIS A 136 -2.70 -18.80 5.97
CA HIS A 136 -3.42 -19.83 5.23
C HIS A 136 -3.07 -19.84 3.74
N ARG A 137 -2.83 -18.67 3.15
CA ARG A 137 -2.42 -18.54 1.75
C ARG A 137 -0.98 -19.02 1.53
N GLU A 138 -0.09 -18.72 2.46
CA GLU A 138 1.33 -19.06 2.36
C GLU A 138 1.85 -19.54 3.73
N PRO A 139 1.69 -20.83 4.06
CA PRO A 139 2.08 -21.37 5.36
C PRO A 139 3.54 -21.04 5.73
N GLY A 140 3.74 -20.61 6.96
CA GLY A 140 5.04 -20.19 7.50
C GLY A 140 5.48 -18.78 7.11
N ILE A 141 4.66 -17.98 6.42
CA ILE A 141 5.01 -16.60 6.04
C ILE A 141 5.31 -15.73 7.27
N VAL A 142 4.56 -15.91 8.37
CA VAL A 142 4.81 -15.19 9.62
C VAL A 142 6.19 -15.53 10.19
N GLU A 143 6.52 -16.81 10.24
CA GLU A 143 7.81 -17.28 10.76
C GLU A 143 8.97 -16.81 9.87
N ARG A 144 8.85 -16.95 8.56
CA ARG A 144 9.85 -16.44 7.59
C ARG A 144 10.06 -14.94 7.72
N ALA A 145 8.99 -14.17 7.88
CA ALA A 145 9.07 -12.71 8.06
C ALA A 145 9.81 -12.31 9.34
N ILE A 146 9.59 -13.04 10.44
CA ILE A 146 10.29 -12.83 11.71
C ILE A 146 11.76 -13.24 11.59
N GLN A 147 12.06 -14.40 10.98
CA GLN A 147 13.43 -14.87 10.82
C GLN A 147 14.26 -13.97 9.90
N ALA A 148 13.68 -13.45 8.81
CA ALA A 148 14.35 -12.50 7.93
C ALA A 148 14.86 -11.25 8.69
N ARG A 149 14.12 -10.79 9.71
CA ARG A 149 14.55 -9.68 10.58
C ARG A 149 15.74 -10.06 11.45
N LEU A 150 15.71 -11.25 12.05
CA LEU A 150 16.80 -11.75 12.87
C LEU A 150 18.08 -11.95 12.07
N SER A 151 17.98 -12.53 10.86
CA SER A 151 19.11 -12.71 9.95
C SER A 151 19.74 -11.38 9.52
N ALA A 152 18.94 -10.32 9.40
CA ALA A 152 19.42 -8.96 9.15
C ALA A 152 20.04 -8.28 10.39
N GLY A 153 20.12 -8.97 11.53
CA GLY A 153 20.61 -8.39 12.78
C GLY A 153 19.68 -7.31 13.32
N LEU A 154 18.36 -7.45 13.14
CA LEU A 154 17.39 -6.45 13.55
C LEU A 154 16.27 -7.08 14.39
N GLY A 155 15.81 -6.36 15.42
CA GLY A 155 14.68 -6.81 16.25
C GLY A 155 13.37 -6.86 15.45
N PRO A 156 12.56 -7.93 15.56
CA PRO A 156 11.29 -8.00 14.87
C PRO A 156 10.22 -7.12 15.55
N THR A 157 9.41 -6.43 14.75
CA THR A 157 8.32 -5.58 15.26
C THR A 157 6.96 -5.98 14.73
N ARG A 158 5.90 -5.72 15.51
CA ARG A 158 4.51 -5.88 15.05
C ARG A 158 4.22 -5.05 13.78
N ALA A 159 4.91 -3.92 13.58
CA ALA A 159 4.75 -3.10 12.38
C ALA A 159 5.41 -3.77 11.16
N ASN A 160 6.65 -4.27 11.30
CA ASN A 160 7.33 -4.99 10.23
C ASN A 160 6.63 -6.29 9.88
N LEU A 161 6.10 -7.02 10.87
CA LEU A 161 5.32 -8.22 10.62
C LEU A 161 4.08 -7.88 9.77
N ARG A 162 3.31 -6.86 10.16
CA ARG A 162 2.15 -6.37 9.39
C ARG A 162 2.50 -5.97 7.96
N ALA A 163 3.63 -5.30 7.76
CA ALA A 163 4.12 -4.92 6.45
C ALA A 163 4.50 -6.15 5.60
N ALA A 164 5.20 -7.12 6.18
CA ALA A 164 5.64 -8.34 5.50
C ALA A 164 4.47 -9.25 5.10
N VAL A 165 3.43 -9.36 5.95
CA VAL A 165 2.22 -10.14 5.63
C VAL A 165 1.19 -9.38 4.78
N GLY A 166 1.55 -8.22 4.21
CA GLY A 166 0.74 -7.52 3.20
C GLY A 166 -0.57 -6.92 3.73
N THR A 167 -0.71 -6.69 5.04
CA THR A 167 -1.98 -6.30 5.70
C THR A 167 -2.44 -4.87 5.44
N ALA A 168 -1.66 -4.08 4.68
CA ALA A 168 -1.92 -2.66 4.40
C ALA A 168 -2.43 -2.38 2.97
N SER A 169 -2.34 -3.34 2.06
CA SER A 169 -2.71 -3.17 0.64
C SER A 169 -3.66 -4.29 0.22
N ALA A 170 -4.72 -3.94 -0.52
CA ALA A 170 -5.64 -4.92 -1.08
C ALA A 170 -4.88 -5.96 -1.94
N THR A 171 -5.27 -7.22 -1.82
CA THR A 171 -4.74 -8.32 -2.63
C THR A 171 -4.96 -8.08 -4.13
N LYS A 172 -4.22 -8.78 -5.01
CA LYS A 172 -4.39 -8.66 -6.48
C LYS A 172 -5.84 -8.97 -6.90
N ALA A 173 -6.46 -9.98 -6.29
CA ALA A 173 -7.88 -10.33 -6.51
C ALA A 173 -8.82 -9.19 -6.08
N GLU A 174 -8.55 -8.54 -4.95
CA GLU A 174 -9.34 -7.39 -4.51
C GLU A 174 -9.10 -6.15 -5.38
N ARG A 175 -7.88 -5.93 -5.90
CA ARG A 175 -7.53 -4.79 -6.77
C ARG A 175 -8.24 -4.79 -8.12
N GLY A 176 -8.76 -5.94 -8.58
CA GLY A 176 -9.36 -6.05 -9.92
C GLY A 176 -8.40 -5.52 -10.99
N GLN A 177 -8.93 -4.71 -11.92
CA GLN A 177 -8.15 -4.06 -12.97
C GLN A 177 -7.52 -2.72 -12.55
N ASN A 178 -7.54 -2.43 -11.24
CA ASN A 178 -6.84 -1.29 -10.64
C ASN A 178 -7.28 0.10 -11.17
N LEU A 179 -8.55 0.22 -11.57
CA LEU A 179 -9.18 1.48 -11.97
C LEU A 179 -9.30 2.43 -10.77
N TYR A 180 -8.51 3.50 -10.78
CA TYR A 180 -8.69 4.65 -9.90
C TYR A 180 -9.15 5.85 -10.72
N GLU A 181 -10.32 6.39 -10.39
CA GLU A 181 -10.78 7.59 -11.07
C GLU A 181 -9.91 8.81 -10.71
N THR A 182 -9.54 9.57 -11.73
CA THR A 182 -8.80 10.81 -11.58
C THR A 182 -9.72 11.92 -11.07
N PRO A 183 -9.39 12.58 -9.96
CA PRO A 183 -10.25 13.61 -9.40
C PRO A 183 -10.09 14.91 -10.20
N PRO A 184 -11.16 15.72 -10.37
CA PRO A 184 -11.12 16.95 -11.16
C PRO A 184 -10.03 17.94 -10.77
N GLU A 185 -9.67 18.00 -9.49
CA GLU A 185 -8.60 18.83 -8.96
C GLU A 185 -7.26 18.58 -9.65
N ALA A 186 -6.99 17.31 -10.00
CA ALA A 186 -5.78 16.94 -10.74
C ALA A 186 -5.82 17.52 -12.15
N MET A 187 -6.95 17.38 -12.84
CA MET A 187 -7.11 17.84 -14.23
C MET A 187 -7.13 19.36 -14.35
N HIS A 188 -7.80 20.06 -13.44
CA HIS A 188 -7.76 21.53 -13.40
C HIS A 188 -6.34 22.05 -13.20
N THR A 189 -5.57 21.41 -12.31
CA THR A 189 -4.16 21.76 -12.12
C THR A 189 -3.34 21.51 -13.38
N LEU A 190 -3.55 20.38 -14.07
CA LEU A 190 -2.84 20.06 -15.31
C LEU A 190 -3.13 21.08 -16.40
N LEU A 191 -4.41 21.34 -16.68
CA LEU A 191 -4.85 22.25 -17.74
C LEU A 191 -4.51 23.72 -17.47
N ALA A 192 -4.27 24.10 -16.21
CA ALA A 192 -3.77 25.43 -15.88
C ALA A 192 -2.25 25.59 -16.11
N LEU A 193 -1.51 24.49 -16.25
CA LEU A 193 -0.04 24.49 -16.33
C LEU A 193 0.50 23.98 -17.67
N GLU A 194 -0.28 23.19 -18.40
CA GLU A 194 0.12 22.56 -19.65
C GLU A 194 -0.96 22.72 -20.72
N GLU A 195 -0.50 22.91 -21.96
CA GLU A 195 -1.32 22.85 -23.16
C GLU A 195 -0.97 21.60 -23.99
N PHE A 196 -1.99 21.05 -24.63
CA PHE A 196 -1.90 19.87 -25.48
C PHE A 196 -2.33 20.19 -26.91
N SER A 197 -2.09 19.26 -27.81
CA SER A 197 -2.58 19.30 -29.18
C SER A 197 -4.11 19.18 -29.21
N ALA A 198 -4.73 19.58 -30.32
CA ALA A 198 -6.19 19.62 -30.45
C ALA A 198 -6.88 18.29 -30.11
N THR A 199 -6.18 17.16 -30.31
CA THR A 199 -6.65 15.82 -29.95
C THR A 199 -5.67 15.17 -28.97
N VAL A 200 -6.22 14.59 -27.90
CA VAL A 200 -5.48 13.88 -26.84
C VAL A 200 -5.91 12.41 -26.81
N PHE A 201 -4.95 11.51 -26.66
CA PHE A 201 -5.21 10.08 -26.48
C PHE A 201 -5.21 9.71 -25.00
N GLU A 202 -6.27 9.05 -24.54
CA GLU A 202 -6.36 8.45 -23.21
C GLU A 202 -6.40 6.91 -23.34
N PRO A 203 -5.25 6.23 -23.24
CA PRO A 203 -5.13 4.77 -23.46
C PRO A 203 -5.61 3.87 -22.31
N ALA A 204 -6.02 4.46 -21.19
CA ALA A 204 -6.61 3.79 -20.04
C ALA A 204 -7.75 4.66 -19.51
N CYS A 205 -8.78 4.85 -20.34
CA CYS A 205 -9.80 5.86 -20.11
C CYS A 205 -10.78 5.54 -18.98
N GLY A 206 -10.87 4.27 -18.56
CA GLY A 206 -11.80 3.83 -17.53
C GLY A 206 -13.21 4.32 -17.85
N ARG A 207 -13.82 5.04 -16.89
CA ARG A 207 -15.15 5.67 -17.02
C ARG A 207 -15.13 7.11 -17.56
N GLY A 208 -14.03 7.55 -18.15
CA GLY A 208 -13.89 8.88 -18.76
C GLY A 208 -13.75 10.03 -17.76
N ALA A 209 -13.07 9.81 -16.62
CA ALA A 209 -12.88 10.85 -15.60
C ALA A 209 -11.96 11.99 -16.08
N ILE A 210 -10.90 11.66 -16.82
CA ILE A 210 -10.00 12.63 -17.46
C ILE A 210 -10.64 13.16 -18.74
N SER A 211 -11.13 12.25 -19.60
CA SER A 211 -11.66 12.60 -20.92
C SER A 211 -12.76 13.66 -20.85
N ARG A 212 -13.73 13.51 -19.94
CA ARG A 212 -14.81 14.50 -19.78
C ARG A 212 -14.30 15.91 -19.44
N ILE A 213 -13.19 16.04 -18.72
CA ILE A 213 -12.62 17.34 -18.39
C ILE A 213 -11.81 17.90 -19.56
N LEU A 214 -11.12 17.05 -20.32
CA LEU A 214 -10.46 17.44 -21.56
C LEU A 214 -11.49 17.97 -22.59
N GLU A 215 -12.60 17.26 -22.77
CA GLU A 215 -13.68 17.67 -23.67
C GLU A 215 -14.34 18.98 -23.23
N ALA A 216 -14.60 19.12 -21.92
CA ALA A 216 -15.13 20.38 -21.37
C ALA A 216 -14.16 21.57 -21.57
N ALA A 217 -12.86 21.30 -21.73
CA ALA A 217 -11.85 22.30 -22.06
C ALA A 217 -11.64 22.50 -23.58
N GLY A 218 -12.40 21.81 -24.42
CA GLY A 218 -12.40 21.97 -25.88
C GLY A 218 -11.45 21.05 -26.64
N TYR A 219 -10.86 20.04 -25.99
CA TYR A 219 -10.02 19.05 -26.66
C TYR A 219 -10.87 17.92 -27.27
N GLY A 220 -10.44 17.41 -28.42
CA GLY A 220 -10.88 16.10 -28.90
C GLY A 220 -10.18 14.99 -28.09
N VAL A 221 -10.87 13.87 -27.87
CA VAL A 221 -10.32 12.73 -27.13
C VAL A 221 -10.42 11.45 -27.95
N VAL A 222 -9.31 10.70 -28.01
CA VAL A 222 -9.31 9.32 -28.49
C VAL A 222 -9.35 8.43 -27.25
N LEU A 223 -10.32 7.53 -27.19
CA LEU A 223 -10.60 6.71 -26.01
C LEU A 223 -10.17 5.27 -26.25
N ALA A 224 -9.35 4.73 -25.36
CA ALA A 224 -9.11 3.29 -25.30
C ALA A 224 -8.98 2.80 -23.86
N ASP A 225 -9.34 1.55 -23.64
CA ASP A 225 -9.07 0.84 -22.39
C ASP A 225 -9.01 -0.67 -22.65
N LEU A 226 -8.35 -1.40 -21.75
CA LEU A 226 -8.31 -2.87 -21.78
C LEU A 226 -9.69 -3.47 -21.52
N VAL A 227 -10.53 -2.79 -20.75
CA VAL A 227 -11.89 -3.22 -20.39
C VAL A 227 -12.92 -2.33 -21.06
N ASP A 228 -13.96 -2.94 -21.60
CA ASP A 228 -15.14 -2.22 -22.07
C ASP A 228 -15.92 -1.61 -20.88
N TYR A 229 -15.82 -0.30 -20.70
CA TYR A 229 -16.62 0.45 -19.72
C TYR A 229 -17.83 1.14 -20.35
N GLY A 230 -18.02 1.00 -21.67
CA GLY A 230 -19.03 1.75 -22.43
C GLY A 230 -18.77 3.26 -22.44
N THR A 231 -17.53 3.70 -22.20
CA THR A 231 -17.17 5.12 -22.25
C THR A 231 -17.23 5.62 -23.68
N ALA A 232 -17.94 6.72 -23.90
CA ALA A 232 -18.05 7.38 -25.19
C ALA A 232 -17.54 8.81 -25.10
N ASP A 233 -17.05 9.34 -26.22
CA ASP A 233 -16.73 10.75 -26.35
C ASP A 233 -18.01 11.62 -26.47
N GLN A 234 -17.84 12.92 -26.56
CA GLN A 234 -18.90 13.91 -26.70
C GLN A 234 -19.72 13.76 -27.98
N HIS A 235 -19.23 13.00 -28.96
CA HIS A 235 -19.92 12.68 -30.22
C HIS A 235 -20.63 11.33 -30.17
N GLY A 236 -20.45 10.55 -29.10
CA GLY A 236 -21.03 9.23 -28.92
C GLY A 236 -20.17 8.10 -29.47
N GLU A 237 -18.94 8.36 -29.90
CA GLU A 237 -18.01 7.32 -30.34
C GLU A 237 -17.48 6.57 -29.13
N LEU A 238 -17.63 5.25 -29.14
CA LEU A 238 -17.24 4.38 -28.03
C LEU A 238 -15.72 4.18 -27.98
N GLN A 239 -15.22 3.97 -26.76
CA GLN A 239 -13.84 3.56 -26.53
C GLN A 239 -13.44 2.33 -27.37
N THR A 240 -12.18 2.31 -27.80
CA THR A 240 -11.58 1.10 -28.36
C THR A 240 -11.19 0.15 -27.23
N VAL A 241 -11.62 -1.11 -27.29
CA VAL A 241 -11.26 -2.15 -26.32
C VAL A 241 -9.97 -2.84 -26.76
N GLN A 242 -8.85 -2.52 -26.12
CA GLN A 242 -7.53 -3.03 -26.53
C GLN A 242 -6.50 -3.01 -25.39
N ASP A 243 -5.50 -3.89 -25.47
CA ASP A 243 -4.32 -3.81 -24.60
C ASP A 243 -3.34 -2.76 -25.14
N PHE A 244 -3.16 -1.67 -24.38
CA PHE A 244 -2.26 -0.57 -24.74
C PHE A 244 -0.83 -1.05 -25.02
N LEU A 245 -0.31 -2.05 -24.28
CA LEU A 245 1.06 -2.56 -24.45
C LEU A 245 1.30 -3.25 -25.80
N THR A 246 0.23 -3.61 -26.51
CA THR A 246 0.29 -4.23 -27.84
C THR A 246 -0.25 -3.32 -28.94
N SER A 247 -0.82 -2.17 -28.55
CA SER A 247 -1.39 -1.20 -29.47
C SER A 247 -0.32 -0.39 -30.20
N GLN A 248 -0.72 0.21 -31.33
CA GLN A 248 0.12 1.05 -32.19
C GLN A 248 -0.55 2.41 -32.42
N PRO A 249 0.21 3.46 -32.77
CA PRO A 249 -0.37 4.73 -33.23
C PRO A 249 -1.28 4.51 -34.43
N GLY A 250 -2.37 5.27 -34.50
CA GLY A 250 -3.26 5.25 -35.66
C GLY A 250 -2.63 5.91 -36.89
N ASP A 251 -3.28 5.75 -38.05
CA ASP A 251 -2.81 6.27 -39.35
C ASP A 251 -2.65 7.81 -39.37
N GLY A 252 -3.33 8.52 -38.48
CA GLY A 252 -3.21 9.97 -38.29
C GLY A 252 -1.96 10.43 -37.55
N GLY A 253 -1.08 9.51 -37.14
CA GLY A 253 0.12 9.80 -36.36
C GLY A 253 -0.14 9.79 -34.85
N THR A 254 0.80 10.38 -34.11
CA THR A 254 0.85 10.28 -32.64
C THR A 254 0.16 11.48 -32.00
N CYS A 255 -0.83 11.22 -31.14
CA CYS A 255 -1.48 12.25 -30.34
C CYS A 255 -0.67 12.54 -29.07
N ASP A 256 -0.90 13.70 -28.46
CA ASP A 256 -0.47 13.88 -27.07
C ASP A 256 -1.24 12.91 -26.17
N ILE A 257 -0.62 12.46 -25.08
CA ILE A 257 -1.21 11.45 -24.18
C ILE A 257 -1.49 12.07 -22.82
N VAL A 258 -2.71 11.88 -22.30
CA VAL A 258 -3.05 12.22 -20.90
C VAL A 258 -3.82 11.05 -20.30
N THR A 259 -3.29 10.45 -19.23
CA THR A 259 -3.98 9.34 -18.54
C THR A 259 -3.51 9.14 -17.10
N ASN A 260 -4.30 8.43 -16.32
CA ASN A 260 -3.90 7.85 -15.03
C ASN A 260 -3.72 6.34 -15.24
N PRO A 261 -2.50 5.88 -15.56
CA PRO A 261 -2.29 4.49 -15.98
C PRO A 261 -2.55 3.51 -14.84
N PRO A 262 -2.78 2.21 -15.15
CA PRO A 262 -2.93 1.18 -14.13
C PRO A 262 -1.66 1.06 -13.28
N TYR A 263 -1.79 1.18 -11.95
CA TYR A 263 -0.66 1.00 -11.03
C TYR A 263 -0.25 -0.48 -10.91
N GLY A 264 0.94 -0.73 -10.35
CA GLY A 264 1.44 -2.08 -10.07
C GLY A 264 2.40 -2.57 -11.14
N ASP A 265 2.47 -3.89 -11.32
CA ASP A 265 3.52 -4.57 -12.11
C ASP A 265 3.58 -4.12 -13.58
N VAL A 266 2.45 -3.65 -14.13
CA VAL A 266 2.33 -3.23 -15.54
C VAL A 266 2.82 -1.79 -15.78
N LEU A 267 2.97 -0.99 -14.73
CA LEU A 267 3.11 0.45 -14.86
C LEU A 267 4.38 0.87 -15.62
N ASN A 268 5.52 0.21 -15.37
CA ASN A 268 6.79 0.57 -16.01
C ASN A 268 6.74 0.30 -17.52
N ALA A 269 6.29 -0.90 -17.89
CA ALA A 269 6.08 -1.29 -19.28
C ALA A 269 5.09 -0.36 -20.00
N PHE A 270 4.04 0.08 -19.31
CA PHE A 270 3.05 1.02 -19.87
C PHE A 270 3.71 2.33 -20.29
N VAL A 271 4.49 2.95 -19.40
CA VAL A 271 5.16 4.23 -19.69
C VAL A 271 6.27 4.05 -20.73
N ALA A 272 7.04 2.97 -20.63
CA ALA A 272 8.09 2.66 -21.61
C ALA A 272 7.52 2.40 -23.01
N HIS A 273 6.38 1.71 -23.12
CA HIS A 273 5.68 1.50 -24.39
C HIS A 273 5.22 2.81 -25.02
N ALA A 274 4.63 3.71 -24.23
CA ALA A 274 4.24 5.03 -24.71
C ALA A 274 5.45 5.80 -25.28
N LEU A 275 6.60 5.77 -24.59
CA LEU A 275 7.80 6.48 -25.05
C LEU A 275 8.53 5.79 -26.22
N ARG A 276 8.50 4.46 -26.32
CA ARG A 276 9.20 3.72 -27.40
C ARG A 276 8.37 3.64 -28.69
N VAL A 277 7.08 3.36 -28.56
CA VAL A 277 6.19 3.04 -29.69
C VAL A 277 5.37 4.25 -30.10
N PHE A 278 4.71 4.91 -29.14
CA PHE A 278 3.86 6.06 -29.45
C PHE A 278 4.63 7.36 -29.62
N ARG A 279 5.79 7.53 -28.97
CA ARG A 279 6.63 8.73 -29.06
C ARG A 279 5.81 10.04 -29.15
N PRO A 280 4.89 10.31 -28.20
CA PRO A 280 3.99 11.46 -28.27
C PRO A 280 4.76 12.78 -28.15
N ARG A 281 4.31 13.84 -28.84
CA ARG A 281 4.91 15.17 -28.69
C ARG A 281 4.87 15.62 -27.21
N LYS A 282 3.78 15.36 -26.51
CA LYS A 282 3.65 15.55 -25.06
C LYS A 282 2.86 14.41 -24.42
N MET A 283 3.30 13.98 -23.24
CA MET A 283 2.58 13.00 -22.42
C MET A 283 2.53 13.45 -20.97
N ALA A 284 1.34 13.46 -20.37
CA ALA A 284 1.14 13.73 -18.94
C ALA A 284 0.50 12.52 -18.25
N LEU A 285 1.20 11.95 -17.28
CA LEU A 285 0.72 10.81 -16.51
C LEU A 285 0.54 11.19 -15.03
N LEU A 286 -0.60 10.82 -14.45
CA LEU A 286 -0.81 10.96 -13.00
C LEU A 286 -0.21 9.74 -12.30
N LEU A 287 0.90 9.93 -11.60
CA LEU A 287 1.63 8.82 -10.97
C LEU A 287 1.86 9.08 -9.48
N ASN A 288 2.17 8.01 -8.75
CA ASN A 288 2.68 8.12 -7.39
C ASN A 288 4.10 8.72 -7.43
N LEU A 289 4.42 9.64 -6.52
CA LEU A 289 5.72 10.30 -6.44
C LEU A 289 6.89 9.30 -6.31
N ASN A 290 6.66 8.14 -5.71
CA ASN A 290 7.65 7.05 -5.63
C ASN A 290 8.10 6.52 -7.00
N PHE A 291 7.40 6.87 -8.09
CA PHE A 291 7.81 6.57 -9.46
C PHE A 291 9.14 7.25 -9.83
N LEU A 292 9.53 8.33 -9.13
CA LEU A 292 10.88 8.93 -9.22
C LEU A 292 12.00 8.00 -8.76
N CYS A 293 11.67 6.93 -8.05
CA CYS A 293 12.63 6.05 -7.40
C CYS A 293 12.60 4.63 -7.99
N GLY A 294 13.67 3.89 -7.70
CA GLY A 294 13.84 2.49 -8.08
C GLY A 294 14.75 2.33 -9.28
N PHE A 295 15.50 1.24 -9.30
CA PHE A 295 16.50 0.94 -10.35
C PHE A 295 16.47 -0.53 -10.82
N ALA A 296 15.65 -1.36 -10.18
CA ALA A 296 15.65 -2.81 -10.37
C ALA A 296 14.92 -3.27 -11.66
N ASP A 297 14.28 -2.34 -12.36
CA ASP A 297 13.46 -2.58 -13.54
C ASP A 297 14.02 -1.72 -14.69
N ASP A 298 14.34 -2.36 -15.82
CA ASP A 298 14.98 -1.69 -16.95
C ASP A 298 14.07 -0.66 -17.62
N ASP A 299 12.76 -0.86 -17.60
CA ASP A 299 11.79 0.11 -18.10
C ASP A 299 11.70 1.32 -17.18
N ARG A 300 11.84 1.14 -15.86
CA ARG A 300 11.98 2.27 -14.93
C ARG A 300 13.24 3.08 -15.24
N ASN A 301 14.38 2.42 -15.46
CA ASN A 301 15.64 3.11 -15.79
C ASN A 301 15.51 3.84 -17.13
N PHE A 302 14.97 3.20 -18.16
CA PHE A 302 14.73 3.83 -19.45
C PHE A 302 13.83 5.09 -19.35
N VAL A 303 12.72 5.00 -18.62
CA VAL A 303 11.76 6.11 -18.49
C VAL A 303 12.29 7.28 -17.65
N MET A 304 13.24 7.05 -16.74
CA MET A 304 13.70 8.07 -15.80
C MET A 304 15.13 8.57 -16.06
N ASP A 305 15.98 7.75 -16.69
CA ASP A 305 17.38 8.06 -16.97
C ASP A 305 17.61 8.34 -18.45
N ASP A 306 17.05 7.51 -19.36
CA ASP A 306 17.25 7.69 -20.81
C ASP A 306 16.24 8.66 -21.43
N CYS A 307 15.02 8.72 -20.89
CA CYS A 307 13.93 9.56 -21.36
C CYS A 307 13.24 10.28 -20.19
N PRO A 308 13.96 11.06 -19.36
CA PRO A 308 13.39 11.67 -18.16
C PRO A 308 12.18 12.57 -18.48
N PRO A 309 11.19 12.65 -17.57
CA PRO A 309 10.13 13.64 -17.68
C PRO A 309 10.76 15.04 -17.60
N ALA A 310 10.33 15.93 -18.50
CA ALA A 310 10.77 17.31 -18.51
C ALA A 310 10.28 18.06 -17.25
N ARG A 311 9.07 17.73 -16.76
CA ARG A 311 8.46 18.40 -15.60
C ARG A 311 7.72 17.44 -14.69
N VAL A 312 7.72 17.74 -13.40
CA VAL A 312 6.94 17.02 -12.38
C VAL A 312 6.21 18.01 -11.48
N TYR A 313 4.88 18.00 -11.53
CA TYR A 313 4.02 18.83 -10.68
C TYR A 313 3.57 18.06 -9.45
N VAL A 314 4.30 18.24 -8.35
CA VAL A 314 4.09 17.54 -7.08
C VAL A 314 2.94 18.18 -6.30
N PHE A 315 1.86 17.45 -6.07
CA PHE A 315 0.76 17.96 -5.25
C PHE A 315 1.19 18.08 -3.77
N LYS A 316 1.09 19.29 -3.20
CA LYS A 316 1.39 19.57 -1.78
C LYS A 316 0.40 18.89 -0.85
N ARG A 317 -0.86 18.84 -1.28
CA ARG A 317 -1.96 18.14 -0.62
C ARG A 317 -2.23 16.88 -1.41
N ARG A 318 -2.61 15.81 -0.72
CA ARG A 318 -3.15 14.65 -1.42
C ARG A 318 -4.39 15.10 -2.20
N LEU A 319 -4.55 14.55 -3.39
CA LEU A 319 -5.76 14.76 -4.17
C LEU A 319 -6.96 14.20 -3.37
N PRO A 320 -8.16 14.80 -3.51
CA PRO A 320 -9.39 14.24 -2.96
C PRO A 320 -9.62 12.79 -3.40
N MET A 321 -10.45 12.07 -2.65
CA MET A 321 -10.54 10.61 -2.64
C MET A 321 -10.55 9.96 -4.04
N MET A 322 -9.41 9.41 -4.45
CA MET A 322 -9.31 8.40 -5.51
C MET A 322 -9.75 7.07 -4.92
N HIS A 323 -11.02 6.71 -5.11
CA HIS A 323 -11.51 5.38 -4.75
C HIS A 323 -11.36 4.45 -5.95
N ARG A 324 -11.11 3.17 -5.66
CA ARG A 324 -11.12 2.13 -6.68
C ARG A 324 -12.57 1.87 -7.09
N ASP A 325 -12.81 1.64 -8.38
CA ASP A 325 -14.13 1.28 -8.89
C ASP A 325 -14.73 0.08 -8.12
N GLY A 326 -16.00 0.17 -7.75
CA GLY A 326 -16.72 -0.85 -6.97
C GLY A 326 -16.39 -0.93 -5.47
N TRP A 327 -15.60 0.00 -4.89
CA TRP A 327 -15.32 0.01 -3.45
C TRP A 327 -16.52 0.53 -2.62
N ASN A 328 -17.14 -0.36 -1.84
CA ASN A 328 -18.28 -0.04 -0.94
C ASN A 328 -17.90 0.08 0.56
N GLY A 329 -16.60 0.01 0.89
CA GLY A 329 -16.14 0.10 2.27
C GLY A 329 -16.01 1.53 2.79
N GLU A 330 -15.47 1.69 4.00
CA GLU A 330 -15.16 3.03 4.54
C GLU A 330 -14.28 3.80 3.55
N LYS A 331 -14.66 5.05 3.28
CA LYS A 331 -13.91 5.94 2.41
C LYS A 331 -12.57 6.25 3.07
N ALA A 332 -11.49 5.64 2.58
CA ALA A 332 -10.16 5.90 3.08
C ALA A 332 -9.59 7.18 2.43
N SER A 333 -8.95 8.04 3.22
CA SER A 333 -8.11 9.11 2.68
C SER A 333 -7.07 8.48 1.73
N SER A 334 -6.92 9.00 0.51
CA SER A 334 -5.84 8.55 -0.38
C SER A 334 -4.52 8.58 0.39
N ARG A 335 -3.77 7.46 0.36
CA ARG A 335 -2.41 7.39 0.93
C ARG A 335 -1.34 7.75 -0.08
N MET A 336 -1.73 7.97 -1.34
CA MET A 336 -0.79 8.23 -2.41
C MET A 336 -0.40 9.70 -2.42
N ASN A 337 0.90 9.96 -2.40
CA ASN A 337 1.43 11.25 -2.82
C ASN A 337 1.55 11.17 -4.33
N THR A 338 0.72 11.90 -5.07
CA THR A 338 0.71 11.87 -6.53
C THR A 338 1.33 13.13 -7.11
N ALA A 339 1.72 13.05 -8.38
CA ALA A 339 2.18 14.17 -9.19
C ALA A 339 1.78 13.94 -10.65
N TRP A 340 1.63 15.02 -11.41
CA TRP A 340 1.67 14.92 -12.87
C TRP A 340 3.12 14.86 -13.33
N PHE A 341 3.46 13.79 -14.03
CA PHE A 341 4.74 13.61 -14.71
C PHE A 341 4.55 13.93 -16.17
N VAL A 342 5.31 14.89 -16.69
CA VAL A 342 5.14 15.40 -18.05
C VAL A 342 6.42 15.15 -18.84
N TRP A 343 6.29 14.34 -19.89
CA TRP A 343 7.28 14.16 -20.94
C TRP A 343 6.93 15.06 -22.12
N GLU A 344 7.95 15.67 -22.71
CA GLU A 344 7.80 16.51 -23.89
C GLU A 344 8.97 16.26 -24.83
N LEU A 345 8.65 15.96 -26.09
CA LEU A 345 9.61 15.66 -27.12
C LEU A 345 10.28 16.96 -27.57
N ARG A 346 11.62 16.95 -27.57
CA ARG A 346 12.44 18.08 -28.02
C ARG A 346 12.63 18.05 -29.53
N GLU A 347 13.06 19.18 -30.08
CA GLU A 347 13.37 19.30 -31.52
C GLU A 347 14.45 18.32 -31.98
N ASP A 348 15.38 17.93 -31.10
CA ASP A 348 16.42 16.93 -31.36
C ASP A 348 15.93 15.47 -31.32
N GLY A 349 14.63 15.26 -31.06
CA GLY A 349 14.02 13.94 -31.02
C GLY A 349 14.21 13.18 -29.69
N THR A 350 14.73 13.82 -28.65
CA THR A 350 14.91 13.25 -27.31
C THR A 350 13.84 13.73 -26.32
N TYR A 351 13.69 13.04 -25.19
CA TYR A 351 12.85 13.46 -24.07
C TYR A 351 13.71 13.93 -22.91
N GLY A 352 13.66 15.24 -22.63
CA GLY A 352 14.31 15.85 -21.47
C GLY A 352 15.83 15.71 -21.41
N ASP A 353 16.48 16.63 -20.71
CA ASP A 353 17.85 16.49 -20.18
C ASP A 353 17.93 16.87 -18.69
N CYS A 354 16.85 17.45 -18.18
CA CYS A 354 16.68 17.93 -16.83
C CYS A 354 15.19 17.87 -16.46
N THR A 355 14.88 17.30 -15.29
CA THR A 355 13.52 17.29 -14.73
C THR A 355 13.29 18.51 -13.85
N VAL A 356 12.36 19.39 -14.21
CA VAL A 356 11.94 20.51 -13.37
C VAL A 356 10.80 20.09 -12.45
N ALA A 357 11.07 19.94 -11.16
CA ALA A 357 10.05 19.63 -10.16
C ALA A 357 9.46 20.90 -9.52
N ARG A 358 8.12 21.01 -9.51
CA ARG A 358 7.40 22.13 -8.89
C ARG A 358 6.33 21.62 -7.93
N ARG A 359 6.24 22.22 -6.75
CA ARG A 359 5.19 21.88 -5.77
C ARG A 359 3.97 22.77 -5.98
N VAL A 360 2.81 22.17 -6.16
CA VAL A 360 1.54 22.85 -6.47
C VAL A 360 0.48 22.55 -5.40
N ASP A 361 -0.33 23.55 -5.01
CA ASP A 361 -1.54 23.32 -4.22
C ASP A 361 -2.72 23.31 -5.19
N TRP A 362 -3.41 22.18 -5.36
CA TRP A 362 -4.50 22.07 -6.34
C TRP A 362 -5.65 23.04 -6.06
N LYS A 363 -5.75 23.56 -4.83
CA LYS A 363 -6.72 24.60 -4.47
C LYS A 363 -6.52 25.90 -5.23
N ASP A 364 -5.30 26.20 -5.66
CA ASP A 364 -4.96 27.41 -6.40
C ASP A 364 -5.48 27.37 -7.85
N PHE A 365 -5.90 26.19 -8.33
CA PHE A 365 -6.27 25.94 -9.73
C PHE A 365 -7.75 25.59 -9.92
N LEU A 366 -8.57 25.68 -8.86
CA LEU A 366 -9.97 25.35 -8.97
C LEU A 366 -10.78 26.44 -9.67
N PRO A 367 -11.81 26.07 -10.47
CA PRO A 367 -12.72 27.03 -11.07
C PRO A 367 -13.41 27.90 -10.00
N ALA A 368 -13.61 29.19 -10.31
CA ALA A 368 -14.32 30.11 -9.43
C ALA A 368 -15.73 29.57 -9.07
N GLY A 369 -16.04 29.49 -7.76
CA GLY A 369 -17.33 28.98 -7.26
C GLY A 369 -17.31 27.55 -6.71
N THR A 370 -16.19 26.82 -6.82
CA THR A 370 -16.03 25.46 -6.25
C THR A 370 -15.54 25.44 -4.80
N ALA A 371 -15.73 26.54 -4.04
CA ALA A 371 -15.29 26.66 -2.65
C ALA A 371 -15.82 25.48 -1.80
N THR A 372 -14.87 24.71 -1.25
CA THR A 372 -15.05 23.32 -0.84
C THR A 372 -15.93 23.19 0.40
N THR A 373 -17.02 22.43 0.32
CA THR A 373 -17.52 21.63 1.45
C THR A 373 -16.60 20.41 1.63
N ALA A 374 -15.39 20.63 2.10
CA ALA A 374 -14.55 19.56 2.66
C ALA A 374 -14.38 19.90 4.14
N GLY A 375 -15.28 19.32 4.93
CA GLY A 375 -15.28 19.41 6.38
C GLY A 375 -13.97 18.93 6.98
N SER A 376 -13.72 19.43 8.18
CA SER A 376 -12.58 19.15 9.04
C SER A 376 -12.13 17.69 9.04
N GLU A 377 -10.86 17.46 8.74
CA GLU A 377 -10.12 16.37 9.40
C GLU A 377 -8.99 17.01 10.20
N ALA A 378 -9.19 16.94 11.51
CA ALA A 378 -8.29 17.40 12.54
C ALA A 378 -7.01 16.54 12.61
N ALA A 379 -5.94 17.21 13.06
CA ALA A 379 -4.71 16.74 13.73
C ALA A 379 -4.35 15.24 13.68
#